data_AF-A0A2P6ATZ4-F1
#
_entry.id   AF-A0A2P6ATZ4-F1
#
_cell.length_a   1.000
_cell.length_b   1.000
_cell.length_c   1.000
_cell.angle_alpha   90.00
_cell.angle_beta   90.00
_cell.angle_gamma   90.00
#
_symmetry.space_group_name_H-M   'P 1'
#
loop_
_entity.id
_entity.type
_entity.pdbx_description
1 polymer ?
#
loop_
_entity_poly.entity_id
_entity_poly.type
_entity_poly.pdbx_seq_one_letter_code
_entity_poly.pdbx_strand_id
1 'polypeptide(L)'
;MPVTAQPQSFPLDAELSERLARLQPALPLAPGAAGDVFYIGWFNTRPISAAWATGPDDGRQLTGFAIHPATRGRGVLARLAQEMRALENAAGRRVLSADDYSALDTED
;
A
#
# COMPACT_ATOMS: atom_id res chain seq x y z
N MET A 1 -8.37 13.00 -1.76
CA MET A 1 -7.62 12.81 -3.02
C MET A 1 -8.00 11.44 -3.60
N PRO A 2 -8.34 11.29 -4.89
CA PRO A 2 -8.74 9.99 -5.45
C PRO A 2 -7.52 9.07 -5.62
N VAL A 3 -7.26 8.24 -4.61
CA VAL A 3 -6.27 7.17 -4.67
C VAL A 3 -7.01 5.85 -4.94
N THR A 4 -6.50 5.08 -5.89
CA THR A 4 -6.98 3.74 -6.20
C THR A 4 -5.90 2.73 -5.85
N ALA A 5 -6.24 1.75 -5.01
CA ALA A 5 -5.34 0.64 -4.71
C ALA A 5 -5.38 -0.40 -5.83
N GLN A 6 -4.22 -0.89 -6.26
CA GLN A 6 -4.11 -1.99 -7.20
C GLN A 6 -3.12 -3.03 -6.68
N PRO A 7 -3.48 -4.33 -6.70
CA PRO A 7 -2.53 -5.38 -6.36
C PRO A 7 -1.44 -5.45 -7.43
N GLN A 8 -0.22 -5.69 -7.00
CA GLN A 8 0.95 -5.75 -7.87
C GLN A 8 1.68 -7.07 -7.69
N SER A 9 1.99 -7.71 -8.82
CA SER A 9 2.80 -8.93 -8.88
C SER A 9 4.28 -8.59 -9.03
N PHE A 10 5.13 -9.46 -8.50
CA PHE A 10 6.57 -9.44 -8.72
C PHE A 10 6.99 -10.36 -9.87
N PRO A 11 8.13 -10.10 -10.54
CA PRO A 11 9.02 -8.95 -10.35
C PRO A 11 8.40 -7.65 -10.86
N LEU A 12 8.79 -6.53 -10.25
CA LEU A 12 8.39 -5.20 -10.71
C LEU A 12 9.24 -4.80 -11.93
N ASP A 13 8.67 -4.02 -12.84
CA ASP A 13 9.46 -3.38 -13.89
C ASP A 13 10.41 -2.33 -13.29
N ALA A 14 11.46 -1.99 -14.03
CA ALA A 14 12.52 -1.10 -13.54
C ALA A 14 12.00 0.32 -13.26
N GLU A 15 11.09 0.84 -14.10
CA GLU A 15 10.54 2.18 -13.94
C GLU A 15 9.67 2.27 -12.69
N LEU A 16 8.79 1.28 -12.48
CA LEU A 16 7.95 1.19 -11.30
C LEU A 16 8.81 1.04 -10.03
N SER A 17 9.84 0.20 -10.08
CA SER A 17 10.77 0.02 -8.96
C SER A 17 11.46 1.34 -8.58
N GLU A 18 11.94 2.10 -9.57
CA GLU A 18 12.57 3.40 -9.34
C GLU A 18 11.59 4.42 -8.73
N ARG A 19 10.33 4.42 -9.19
CA ARG A 19 9.30 5.30 -8.63
C ARG A 19 8.95 4.93 -7.19
N LEU A 20 8.81 3.63 -6.88
CA LEU A 20 8.50 3.16 -5.53
C LEU A 20 9.66 3.38 -4.54
N ALA A 21 10.90 3.38 -5.03
CA ALA A 21 12.08 3.71 -4.21
C ALA A 21 12.04 5.15 -3.65
N ARG A 22 11.17 6.03 -4.19
CA ARG A 22 10.97 7.41 -3.72
C ARG A 22 9.91 7.53 -2.61
N LEU A 23 9.23 6.43 -2.29
CA LEU A 23 8.27 6.40 -1.18
C LEU A 23 9.01 6.33 0.16
N GLN A 24 8.38 6.87 1.20
CA GLN A 24 8.90 6.86 2.56
C GLN A 24 7.85 6.33 3.54
N PRO A 25 8.24 5.44 4.48
CA PRO A 25 9.54 4.78 4.59
C PRO A 25 9.87 3.88 3.38
N ALA A 26 11.15 3.52 3.23
CA ALA A 26 11.55 2.60 2.17
C ALA A 26 10.90 1.23 2.38
N LEU A 27 10.38 0.65 1.31
CA LEU A 27 9.72 -0.66 1.33
C LEU A 27 10.60 -1.74 0.70
N PRO A 28 10.55 -2.99 1.20
CA PRO A 28 11.17 -4.11 0.52
C PRO A 28 10.41 -4.37 -0.80
N LEU A 29 11.07 -4.08 -1.92
CA LEU A 29 10.55 -4.36 -3.27
C LEU A 29 10.91 -5.79 -3.70
N ALA A 30 10.52 -6.75 -2.88
CA ALA A 30 10.72 -8.17 -3.11
C ALA A 30 9.41 -8.94 -2.85
N PRO A 31 9.23 -10.15 -3.44
CA PRO A 31 8.08 -10.99 -3.12
C PRO A 31 7.96 -11.24 -1.62
N GLY A 32 6.75 -11.10 -1.08
CA GLY A 32 6.41 -11.45 0.30
C GLY A 32 6.27 -12.97 0.49
N ALA A 33 5.71 -13.38 1.64
CA ALA A 33 5.37 -14.77 1.87
C ALA A 33 4.23 -15.22 0.94
N ALA A 34 4.02 -16.54 0.83
CA ALA A 34 2.92 -17.08 0.05
C ALA A 34 1.58 -16.55 0.57
N GLY A 35 0.82 -15.87 -0.29
CA GLY A 35 -0.46 -15.24 0.06
C GLY A 35 -0.36 -13.76 0.45
N ASP A 36 0.83 -13.21 0.63
CA ASP A 36 1.00 -11.77 0.81
C ASP A 36 0.68 -11.04 -0.50
N VAL A 37 0.01 -9.89 -0.39
CA VAL A 37 -0.38 -9.09 -1.55
C VAL A 37 0.20 -7.69 -1.39
N PHE A 38 1.00 -7.27 -2.36
CA PHE A 38 1.53 -5.91 -2.42
C PHE A 38 0.54 -5.01 -3.14
N TYR A 39 0.16 -3.90 -2.53
CA TYR A 39 -0.75 -2.92 -3.10
C TYR A 39 -0.03 -1.60 -3.37
N ILE A 40 -0.31 -1.02 -4.55
CA ILE A 40 0.16 0.30 -4.93
C ILE A 40 -1.04 1.25 -4.98
N GLY A 41 -0.92 2.38 -4.31
CA GLY A 41 -1.86 3.48 -4.38
C GLY A 41 -1.51 4.42 -5.53
N TRP A 42 -2.38 4.43 -6.54
CA TRP A 42 -2.24 5.24 -7.74
C TRP A 42 -3.03 6.54 -7.63
N PHE A 43 -2.40 7.65 -8.01
CA PHE A 43 -3.06 8.91 -8.27
C PHE A 43 -2.83 9.29 -9.73
N ASN A 44 -3.91 9.31 -10.51
CA ASN A 44 -3.86 9.31 -11.97
C ASN A 44 -3.00 8.13 -12.47
N THR A 45 -1.84 8.42 -13.07
CA THR A 45 -0.90 7.43 -13.62
C THR A 45 0.38 7.31 -12.80
N ARG A 46 0.41 7.89 -11.59
CA ARG A 46 1.60 7.92 -10.73
C ARG A 46 1.40 7.07 -9.48
N PRO A 47 2.34 6.17 -9.16
CA PRO A 47 2.35 5.48 -7.87
C PRO A 47 2.82 6.49 -6.82
N ILE A 48 2.00 6.71 -5.79
CA ILE A 48 2.29 7.71 -4.75
C ILE A 48 2.25 7.14 -3.33
N SER A 49 1.83 5.88 -3.19
CA SER A 49 1.83 5.16 -1.93
C SER A 49 1.86 3.66 -2.20
N ALA A 50 2.25 2.89 -1.21
CA ALA A 50 2.20 1.43 -1.27
C ALA A 50 2.10 0.84 0.13
N ALA A 51 1.59 -0.38 0.23
CA ALA A 51 1.53 -1.15 1.47
C ALA A 51 1.35 -2.64 1.16
N TRP A 52 1.58 -3.48 2.16
CA TRP A 52 1.35 -4.91 2.09
C TRP A 52 0.04 -5.28 2.79
N ALA A 53 -0.64 -6.29 2.27
CA ALA A 53 -1.56 -7.10 3.04
C ALA A 53 -0.88 -8.45 3.31
N THR A 54 -0.76 -8.81 4.59
CA THR A 54 -0.03 -9.99 5.04
C THR A 54 -0.89 -10.85 5.98
N GLY A 55 -0.46 -12.10 6.18
CA GLY A 55 -1.13 -13.05 7.08
C GLY A 55 -2.22 -13.89 6.40
N PRO A 56 -2.91 -14.76 7.16
CA PRO A 56 -3.89 -15.71 6.63
C PRO A 56 -5.16 -15.01 6.13
N ASP A 57 -5.94 -15.69 5.29
CA ASP A 57 -7.15 -15.15 4.66
C ASP A 57 -8.21 -14.69 5.67
N ASP A 58 -8.32 -15.31 6.84
CA ASP A 58 -9.26 -14.95 7.90
C ASP A 58 -8.72 -13.88 8.87
N GLY A 59 -7.48 -13.45 8.68
CA GLY A 59 -6.72 -12.65 9.62
C GLY A 59 -5.70 -11.71 8.97
N ARG A 60 -6.10 -11.02 7.90
CA ARG A 60 -5.20 -10.12 7.16
C ARG A 60 -4.85 -8.88 7.95
N GLN A 61 -3.59 -8.47 7.86
CA GLN A 61 -3.08 -7.23 8.42
C GLN A 61 -2.51 -6.36 7.31
N LEU A 62 -2.85 -5.07 7.31
CA LEU A 62 -2.25 -4.12 6.38
C LEU A 62 -1.00 -3.54 7.01
N THR A 63 0.16 -3.75 6.40
CA THR A 63 1.46 -3.46 7.02
C THR A 63 2.39 -2.74 6.07
N GLY A 64 3.39 -2.05 6.62
CA GLY A 64 4.46 -1.44 5.83
C GLY A 64 3.92 -0.40 4.85
N PHE A 65 3.21 0.60 5.37
CA PHE A 65 2.76 1.72 4.55
C PHE A 65 3.93 2.62 4.17
N ALA A 66 3.91 3.12 2.93
CA ALA A 66 4.79 4.17 2.47
C ALA A 66 4.05 5.16 1.58
N ILE A 67 4.50 6.41 1.61
CA ILE A 67 3.90 7.52 0.89
C ILE A 67 5.00 8.36 0.23
N HIS A 68 4.70 8.94 -0.93
CA HIS A 68 5.54 9.96 -1.53
C HIS A 68 5.49 11.22 -0.64
N PRO A 69 6.63 11.79 -0.20
CA PRO A 69 6.64 12.92 0.74
C PRO A 69 5.80 14.13 0.29
N ALA A 70 5.84 14.44 -1.01
CA ALA A 70 5.06 15.54 -1.60
C ALA A 70 3.53 15.36 -1.55
N THR A 71 3.03 14.21 -1.13
CA THR A 71 1.59 13.93 -1.02
C THR A 71 1.10 13.73 0.42
N ARG A 72 1.97 13.92 1.44
CA ARG A 72 1.57 13.91 2.86
C ARG A 72 0.55 15.00 3.17
N GLY A 73 -0.23 14.82 4.24
CA GLY A 73 -1.29 15.74 4.68
C GLY A 73 -2.58 15.62 3.89
N ARG A 74 -2.66 14.68 2.94
CA ARG A 74 -3.78 14.60 1.97
C ARG A 74 -4.71 13.42 2.19
N GLY A 75 -4.51 12.67 3.28
CA GLY A 75 -5.29 11.46 3.61
C GLY A 75 -5.05 10.33 2.62
N VAL A 76 -3.84 10.24 2.06
CA VAL A 76 -3.46 9.25 1.04
C VAL A 76 -3.45 7.85 1.64
N LEU A 77 -2.84 7.69 2.82
CA LEU A 77 -2.68 6.39 3.44
C LEU A 77 -3.99 5.89 4.03
N ALA A 78 -4.81 6.80 4.58
CA ALA A 78 -6.17 6.47 5.01
C ALA A 78 -7.02 5.96 3.83
N ARG A 79 -6.94 6.63 2.67
CA ARG A 79 -7.64 6.19 1.47
C ARG A 79 -7.11 4.87 0.94
N LEU A 80 -5.78 4.69 0.89
CA LEU A 80 -5.15 3.43 0.49
C LEU A 80 -5.62 2.26 1.36
N ALA A 81 -5.58 2.41 2.68
CA ALA A 81 -6.00 1.38 3.62
C ALA A 81 -7.49 0.99 3.44
N GLN A 82 -8.35 1.98 3.17
CA GLN A 82 -9.76 1.73 2.87
C GLN A 82 -9.94 0.89 1.60
N GLU A 83 -9.26 1.26 0.52
CA GLU A 83 -9.34 0.55 -0.77
C GLU A 83 -8.75 -0.86 -0.67
N MET A 84 -7.61 -1.03 0.00
CA MET A 84 -7.02 -2.35 0.26
C MET A 84 -8.00 -3.24 1.03
N ARG A 85 -8.64 -2.72 2.09
CA ARG A 85 -9.64 -3.46 2.86
C ARG A 85 -10.84 -3.88 2.01
N ALA A 86 -11.30 -3.00 1.12
CA ALA A 86 -12.39 -3.33 0.21
C ALA A 86 -11.99 -4.45 -0.77
N LEU A 87 -10.78 -4.38 -1.35
CA LEU A 87 -10.28 -5.39 -2.29
C LEU A 87 -10.04 -6.75 -1.64
N GLU A 88 -9.43 -6.77 -0.45
CA GLU A 88 -9.22 -7.99 0.32
C GLU A 88 -10.56 -8.65 0.67
N ASN A 89 -11.51 -7.88 1.22
CA ASN A 89 -12.83 -8.40 1.60
C ASN A 89 -13.61 -8.91 0.38
N ALA A 90 -13.54 -8.21 -0.76
CA ALA A 90 -14.17 -8.65 -2.01
C ALA A 90 -13.56 -9.95 -2.55
N ALA A 91 -12.28 -10.21 -2.26
CA ALA A 91 -11.60 -11.45 -2.56
C ALA A 91 -11.76 -12.53 -1.48
N GLY A 92 -12.66 -12.33 -0.51
CA GLY A 92 -12.94 -13.27 0.57
C GLY A 92 -11.94 -13.25 1.72
N ARG A 93 -10.99 -12.31 1.73
CA ARG A 93 -9.96 -12.17 2.77
C ARG A 93 -10.34 -11.09 3.78
N ARG A 94 -10.43 -11.45 5.05
CA ARG A 94 -10.87 -10.55 6.12
C ARG A 94 -9.70 -9.75 6.67
N VAL A 95 -9.76 -8.42 6.52
CA VAL A 95 -8.79 -7.51 7.16
C VAL A 95 -9.19 -7.21 8.60
N LEU A 96 -8.31 -7.52 9.54
CA LEU A 96 -8.50 -7.26 10.97
C LEU A 96 -7.93 -5.90 11.37
N SER A 97 -6.68 -5.62 11.00
CA SER A 97 -5.95 -4.43 11.44
C SER A 97 -5.16 -3.78 10.30
N ALA A 98 -4.67 -2.58 10.58
CA ALA A 98 -3.66 -1.90 9.80
C ALA A 98 -2.62 -1.31 10.76
N ASP A 99 -1.36 -1.28 10.35
CA ASP A 99 -0.31 -0.52 11.04
C ASP A 99 -0.73 0.94 11.19
N ASP A 100 -0.22 1.61 12.22
CA ASP A 100 -0.44 3.03 12.39
C ASP A 100 0.33 3.82 11.33
N TYR A 101 -0.38 4.18 10.26
CA TYR A 101 0.12 4.99 9.16
C TYR A 101 -0.13 6.48 9.36
N SER A 102 -0.81 6.90 10.44
CA SER A 102 -1.24 8.28 10.63
C SER A 102 -0.05 9.25 10.76
N ALA A 103 0.99 8.83 11.49
CA ALA A 103 2.23 9.59 11.64
C ALA A 103 2.96 9.81 10.30
N LEU A 104 2.81 8.90 9.33
CA LEU A 104 3.48 8.99 8.02
C LEU A 104 2.79 9.98 7.06
N ASP A 105 1.50 10.27 7.29
CA ASP A 105 0.67 11.14 6.45
C ASP A 105 0.46 12.53 7.07
N THR A 106 1.22 12.87 8.12
CA THR A 106 1.22 14.22 8.71
C THR A 106 2.15 15.13 7.88
N GLU A 107 1.77 16.40 7.68
CA GLU A 107 2.68 17.42 7.15
C GLU A 107 3.77 17.70 8.20
N ASP A 108 5.03 17.66 7.78
CA ASP A 108 6.17 18.04 8.62
C ASP A 108 6.15 19.56 8.90
#